data_AF-A0A4Q6E6V5-F1
#
_entry.id   AF-A0A4Q6E6V5-F1
#
_cell.length_a   1.000
_cell.length_b   1.000
_cell.length_c   1.000
_cell.angle_alpha   90.00
_cell.angle_beta   90.00
_cell.angle_gamma   90.00
#
_symmetry.space_group_name_H-M   'P 1'
#
loop_
_entity.id
_entity.type
_entity.pdbx_description
1 polymer ?
#
loop_
_entity_poly.entity_id
_entity_poly.type
_entity_poly.pdbx_seq_one_letter_code
_entity_poly.pdbx_strand_id
1 'polypeptide(L)' 'IWSDDAVFILGDIYENNLNDKEQAKAYYRKIITDHPGSLWLNEARKRFRILRGDAGV' A
#
# COMPACT_ATOMS: atom_id res chain seq x y z
N ILE A 1 1.70 -16.63 -6.29
CA ILE A 1 1.48 -15.97 -7.59
C ILE A 1 0.41 -14.87 -7.50
N TRP A 2 -0.61 -14.95 -6.61
CA TRP A 2 -1.68 -13.95 -6.54
C TRP A 2 -1.78 -13.21 -5.20
N SER A 3 -0.95 -13.56 -4.21
CA SER A 3 -1.07 -13.04 -2.85
C SER A 3 -0.69 -11.56 -2.76
N ASP A 4 0.30 -11.16 -3.53
CA ASP A 4 0.81 -9.79 -3.57
C ASP A 4 -0.12 -8.82 -4.31
N ASP A 5 -0.79 -9.27 -5.37
CA ASP A 5 -1.87 -8.51 -6.02
C ASP A 5 -3.02 -8.24 -5.04
N ALA A 6 -3.45 -9.26 -4.29
CA ALA A 6 -4.54 -9.12 -3.33
C ALA A 6 -4.20 -8.13 -2.20
N VAL A 7 -2.95 -8.14 -1.70
CA VAL A 7 -2.50 -7.20 -0.68
C VAL A 7 -2.46 -5.76 -1.23
N PHE A 8 -2.07 -5.58 -2.50
CA PHE A 8 -2.06 -4.26 -3.12
C PHE A 8 -3.48 -3.72 -3.33
N ILE A 9 -4.38 -4.55 -3.84
CA ILE A 9 -5.80 -4.20 -4.05
C ILE A 9 -6.47 -3.86 -2.71
N LEU A 10 -6.19 -4.62 -1.64
CA LEU A 10 -6.66 -4.27 -0.29
C LEU A 10 -6.21 -2.87 0.10
N GLY A 11 -4.91 -2.57 -0.02
CA GLY A 11 -4.39 -1.23 0.27
C GLY A 11 -5.10 -0.13 -0.53
N ASP A 12 -5.35 -0.36 -1.82
CA ASP A 12 -6.05 0.58 -2.71
C ASP A 12 -7.51 0.80 -2.29
N ILE A 13 -8.23 -0.25 -1.89
CA ILE A 13 -9.61 -0.13 -1.37
C ILE A 13 -9.62 0.64 -0.06
N TYR A 14 -8.69 0.38 0.86
CA TYR A 14 -8.62 1.13 2.11
C TYR A 14 -8.32 2.61 1.86
N GLU A 15 -7.45 2.92 0.90
CA GLU A 15 -7.11 4.30 0.51
C GLU A 15 -8.28 5.02 -0.18
N ASN A 16 -8.83 4.43 -1.24
CA ASN A 16 -9.76 5.10 -2.15
C ASN A 16 -11.24 4.92 -1.76
N ASN A 17 -11.61 3.79 -1.18
CA ASN A 17 -13.01 3.46 -0.92
C ASN A 17 -13.38 3.70 0.54
N LEU A 18 -12.47 3.42 1.47
CA LEU A 18 -12.71 3.57 2.90
C LEU A 18 -12.11 4.86 3.46
N ASN A 19 -11.30 5.58 2.67
CA ASN A 19 -10.55 6.76 3.08
C ASN A 19 -9.71 6.53 4.36
N ASP A 20 -9.38 5.27 4.63
CA ASP A 20 -8.60 4.81 5.77
C ASP A 20 -7.14 4.66 5.34
N LYS A 21 -6.48 5.82 5.29
CA LYS A 21 -5.08 5.94 4.90
C LYS A 21 -4.13 5.19 5.84
N GLU A 22 -4.52 4.99 7.09
CA GLU A 22 -3.70 4.27 8.09
C GLU A 22 -3.68 2.78 7.81
N GLN A 23 -4.85 2.18 7.54
CA GLN A 23 -4.92 0.79 7.06
C GLN A 23 -4.21 0.61 5.72
N ALA A 24 -4.45 1.52 4.76
CA ALA A 24 -3.79 1.45 3.45
C ALA A 24 -2.25 1.41 3.56
N LYS A 25 -1.67 2.27 4.42
CA LYS A 25 -0.23 2.25 4.73
C LYS A 25 0.23 0.89 5.26
N ALA A 26 -0.55 0.24 6.12
CA ALA A 26 -0.19 -1.06 6.68
C ALA A 26 -0.09 -2.15 5.59
N TYR A 27 -1.04 -2.16 4.64
CA TYR A 27 -1.00 -3.08 3.50
C TYR A 27 0.17 -2.79 2.57
N TYR A 28 0.43 -1.52 2.22
CA TYR A 28 1.60 -1.18 1.40
C TYR A 28 2.92 -1.52 2.08
N ARG A 29 3.03 -1.28 3.40
CA ARG A 29 4.20 -1.69 4.18
C ARG A 29 4.41 -3.20 4.12
N LYS A 30 3.33 -3.99 4.19
CA LYS A 30 3.38 -5.45 4.11
C LYS A 30 3.96 -5.92 2.78
N ILE A 31 3.62 -5.29 1.65
CA ILE A 31 4.24 -5.60 0.36
C ILE A 31 5.74 -5.30 0.39
N ILE A 32 6.12 -4.19 1.02
CA ILE A 32 7.52 -3.77 1.11
C ILE A 32 8.37 -4.73 1.94
N THR A 33 7.81 -5.29 3.01
CA THR A 33 8.51 -6.18 3.93
C THR A 33 8.42 -7.65 3.53
N ASP A 34 7.22 -8.12 3.16
CA ASP A 34 6.91 -9.54 3.00
C ASP A 34 7.02 -9.96 1.52
N HIS A 35 6.95 -9.01 0.59
CA HIS A 35 6.95 -9.27 -0.86
C HIS A 35 8.00 -8.43 -1.63
N PRO A 36 9.30 -8.53 -1.28
CA PRO A 36 10.38 -7.75 -1.92
C PRO A 36 10.66 -8.14 -3.39
N GLY A 37 10.03 -9.20 -3.91
CA GLY A 37 10.09 -9.59 -5.32
C GLY A 37 8.81 -9.29 -6.11
N SER A 38 7.81 -8.66 -5.48
CA SER A 38 6.55 -8.37 -6.16
C SER A 38 6.69 -7.22 -7.14
N LEU A 39 5.92 -7.29 -8.24
CA LEU A 39 5.76 -6.20 -9.20
C LEU A 39 5.26 -4.91 -8.53
N TRP A 40 4.45 -5.05 -7.47
CA TRP A 40 3.86 -3.93 -6.73
C TRP A 40 4.80 -3.29 -5.73
N LEU A 41 6.01 -3.80 -5.51
CA LEU A 41 6.95 -3.26 -4.52
C LEU A 41 7.24 -1.78 -4.74
N ASN A 42 7.51 -1.39 -5.99
CA ASN A 42 7.84 -0.02 -6.34
C ASN A 42 6.64 0.91 -6.14
N GLU A 43 5.44 0.47 -6.51
CA GLU A 43 4.21 1.25 -6.37
C GLU A 43 3.79 1.36 -4.90
N ALA A 44 3.89 0.28 -4.12
CA ALA A 44 3.64 0.27 -2.69
C ALA A 44 4.57 1.25 -1.95
N ARG A 45 5.86 1.31 -2.30
CA ARG A 45 6.79 2.32 -1.74
C ARG A 45 6.37 3.75 -2.06
N LYS A 46 5.96 3.98 -3.31
CA LYS A 46 5.52 5.30 -3.77
C LYS A 46 4.28 5.75 -3.00
N ARG A 47 3.24 4.90 -2.95
CA ARG A 47 2.00 5.18 -2.20
C ARG A 47 2.24 5.32 -0.71
N PHE A 48 3.04 4.44 -0.11
CA PHE A 48 3.42 4.57 1.30
C PHE A 48 4.09 5.92 1.60
N ARG A 49 4.93 6.42 0.69
CA ARG A 49 5.56 7.76 0.82
C ARG A 49 4.54 8.88 0.68
N ILE A 50 3.64 8.79 -0.29
CA ILE A 50 2.57 9.77 -0.52
C ILE A 50 1.67 9.85 0.72
N LEU A 51 1.18 8.71 1.20
CA LEU A 51 0.34 8.64 2.41
C LEU A 51 1.05 9.15 3.67
N ARG A 52 2.39 9.06 3.73
CA ARG A 52 3.20 9.62 4.83
C ARG A 52 3.36 11.15 4.71
N GLY A 53 3.32 11.70 3.50
CA GLY A 53 3.45 13.15 3.22
C GLY A 53 2.13 13.91 3.13
N ASP A 54 1.05 13.25 2.71
CA ASP A 54 -0.27 13.85 2.42
C ASP A 54 -1.23 13.88 3.62
N ALA A 55 -0.72 13.67 4.84
CA ALA A 55 -1.49 13.93 6.07
C ALA A 55 -1.07 15.24 6.76
N GLY A 56 -0.30 16.09 6.07
CA GLY A 56 0.27 17.29 6.67
C GLY A 56 0.54 18.43 5.68
N VAL A 57 -0.51 18.88 4.97
CA VAL A 57 -0.73 20.30 4.64
C VAL A 57 -2.23 20.57 4.74
#